data_AF-A0A7S1ZDU3-F1
#
_entry.id   AF-A0A7S1ZDU3-F1
#
_cell.length_a   1.000
_cell.length_b   1.000
_cell.length_c   1.000
_cell.angle_alpha   90.00
_cell.angle_beta   90.00
_cell.angle_gamma   90.00
#
_symmetry.space_group_name_H-M   'P 1'
#
loop_
_entity.id
_entity.type
_entity.pdbx_description
1 polymer ?
#
loop_
_entity_poly.entity_id
_entity_poly.type
_entity_poly.pdbx_seq_one_letter_code
_entity_poly.pdbx_strand_id
1 'polypeptide(L)'
;TVRLRLPSDWKENTYHPPRSTLARSSSNNDLLMRTVNLKDYPDFHLPFQNVDANGILEEQADIANMKYVHEASVLYNLRERHKKGLPYTRVGKIIVAMNPYEWFKDLYSDEWQFFYAKKLIWKEDPIQNFRICLTQLEDSNRVSYEPHVYETSSNAYCGLALEQRDQSIMVSGMSGAGKTETVKIIMKHLATVQTSHPSFSHEKREMTNKSMESEIVSKNNEDNARLKIVSKVLQSNPIFEAFGNAKTERNDNSSRFGRLTKLHFAIEKKENATLGAIKNELGIIGDNDGNKISTVPVCSLVGSSFEIFLLEKARVVSHSKNERTFHIFYQL
;
A
#
# COMPACT_ATOMS: atom_id res chain seq x y z
N THR A 1 19.26 -35.79 -9.38
CA THR A 1 19.88 -34.69 -10.17
C THR A 1 18.78 -33.72 -10.55
N VAL A 2 19.00 -32.42 -10.41
CA VAL A 2 18.00 -31.39 -10.74
C VAL A 2 18.58 -30.51 -11.84
N ARG A 3 17.80 -30.23 -12.88
CA ARG A 3 18.16 -29.27 -13.93
C ARG A 3 17.67 -27.88 -13.51
N LEU A 4 18.57 -26.93 -13.39
CA LEU A 4 18.27 -25.57 -12.94
C LEU A 4 18.95 -24.56 -13.84
N ARG A 5 18.28 -23.43 -14.04
CA ARG A 5 18.86 -22.25 -14.66
C ARG A 5 19.59 -21.48 -13.57
N LEU A 6 20.91 -21.48 -13.63
CA LEU A 6 21.74 -20.83 -12.61
C LEU A 6 22.16 -19.43 -13.08
N PRO A 7 22.20 -18.43 -12.19
CA PRO A 7 22.81 -17.13 -12.47
C PRO A 7 24.26 -17.26 -12.94
N SER A 8 24.73 -16.29 -13.72
CA SER A 8 26.11 -16.26 -14.22
C SER A 8 27.16 -16.22 -13.10
N ASP A 9 26.81 -15.64 -11.96
CA ASP A 9 27.62 -15.46 -10.75
C ASP A 9 27.41 -16.57 -9.69
N TRP A 10 26.69 -17.65 -10.01
CA TRP A 10 26.44 -18.78 -9.09
C TRP A 10 27.72 -19.30 -8.42
N LYS A 11 28.87 -19.26 -9.11
CA LYS A 11 30.13 -19.73 -8.55
C LYS A 11 30.63 -18.86 -7.39
N GLU A 12 30.31 -17.58 -7.37
CA GLU A 12 30.88 -16.61 -6.42
C GLU A 12 30.02 -16.48 -5.16
N ASN A 13 28.71 -16.72 -5.30
CA ASN A 13 27.71 -16.36 -4.30
C ASN A 13 26.91 -17.57 -3.81
N THR A 14 27.45 -18.77 -3.94
CA THR A 14 26.79 -19.99 -3.51
C THR A 14 27.76 -20.90 -2.78
N TYR A 15 27.29 -21.47 -1.68
CA TYR A 15 28.05 -22.43 -0.89
C TYR A 15 28.44 -23.65 -1.75
N HIS A 16 29.75 -23.89 -1.91
CA HIS A 16 30.27 -25.06 -2.61
C HIS A 16 30.68 -26.13 -1.61
N PRO A 17 30.16 -27.37 -1.73
CA PRO A 17 30.66 -28.47 -0.94
C PRO A 17 32.11 -28.77 -1.32
N PRO A 18 32.95 -29.16 -0.35
CA PRO A 18 34.41 -29.30 -0.51
C PRO A 18 34.88 -30.38 -1.50
N ARG A 19 33.96 -31.13 -2.13
CA ARG A 19 34.25 -32.20 -3.10
C ARG A 19 33.67 -32.00 -4.51
N SER A 20 33.05 -30.85 -4.83
CA SER A 20 32.51 -30.66 -6.17
C SER A 20 33.62 -30.46 -7.22
N THR A 21 33.90 -31.49 -8.01
CA THR A 21 34.73 -31.37 -9.21
C THR A 21 33.92 -30.65 -10.28
N LEU A 22 34.26 -29.38 -10.53
CA LEU A 22 33.65 -28.57 -11.58
C LEU A 22 33.96 -29.18 -12.96
N ALA A 23 33.00 -29.90 -13.54
CA ALA A 23 33.06 -30.27 -14.95
C ALA A 23 33.04 -28.98 -15.79
N ARG A 24 34.13 -28.72 -16.51
CA ARG A 24 34.20 -27.68 -17.55
C ARG A 24 33.24 -28.06 -18.68
N SER A 25 32.13 -27.36 -18.83
CA SER A 25 31.32 -27.44 -20.05
C SER A 25 31.73 -26.32 -21.00
N SER A 26 32.09 -26.73 -22.22
CA SER A 26 32.40 -25.92 -23.38
C SER A 26 31.25 -24.98 -23.77
N SER A 27 31.68 -23.87 -24.38
CA SER A 27 30.93 -22.73 -24.89
C SER A 27 29.70 -23.05 -25.75
N ASN A 28 28.58 -22.38 -25.46
CA ASN A 28 27.89 -21.44 -26.37
C ASN A 28 26.49 -21.12 -25.84
N ASN A 29 26.23 -19.84 -25.54
CA ASN A 29 25.00 -19.05 -25.64
C ASN A 29 23.58 -19.64 -25.42
N ASP A 30 23.39 -20.82 -24.87
CA ASP A 30 22.09 -21.35 -24.45
C ASP A 30 21.95 -21.30 -22.91
N LEU A 31 21.51 -20.14 -22.42
CA LEU A 31 20.82 -19.95 -21.13
C LEU A 31 21.10 -20.97 -20.00
N LEU A 32 22.36 -21.12 -19.58
CA LEU A 32 22.86 -21.60 -18.27
C LEU A 32 22.04 -22.70 -17.54
N MET A 33 21.49 -23.66 -18.29
CA MET A 33 20.84 -24.84 -17.72
C MET A 33 21.92 -25.80 -17.24
N ARG A 34 22.08 -25.95 -15.92
CA ARG A 34 23.03 -26.89 -15.30
C ARG A 34 22.31 -28.03 -14.63
N THR A 35 22.89 -29.23 -14.73
CA THR A 35 22.42 -30.40 -13.97
C THR A 35 23.26 -30.49 -12.71
N VAL A 36 22.61 -30.41 -11.55
CA VAL A 36 23.25 -30.49 -10.23
C VAL A 36 22.89 -31.82 -9.58
N ASN A 37 23.86 -32.51 -8.98
CA ASN A 37 23.60 -33.70 -8.20
C ASN A 37 23.36 -33.32 -6.74
N LEU A 38 22.15 -33.54 -6.24
CA LEU A 38 21.78 -33.21 -4.86
C LEU A 38 22.61 -33.97 -3.83
N LYS A 39 23.16 -35.13 -4.19
CA LYS A 39 24.09 -35.89 -3.32
C LYS A 39 25.35 -35.10 -2.96
N ASP A 40 25.68 -34.08 -3.74
CA ASP A 40 26.86 -33.26 -3.49
C ASP A 40 26.59 -32.22 -2.40
N TYR A 41 25.33 -31.96 -2.03
CA TYR A 41 24.94 -30.91 -1.09
C TYR A 41 24.47 -31.47 0.27
N PRO A 42 24.64 -30.70 1.37
CA PRO A 42 24.10 -31.08 2.67
C PRO A 42 22.60 -31.36 2.61
N ASP A 43 22.16 -32.44 3.27
CA ASP A 43 20.76 -32.87 3.34
C ASP A 43 20.05 -33.05 1.99
N PHE A 44 20.81 -33.20 0.89
CA PHE A 44 20.28 -33.30 -0.47
C PHE A 44 19.50 -32.06 -0.93
N HIS A 45 19.76 -30.88 -0.34
CA HIS A 45 19.11 -29.62 -0.65
C HIS A 45 20.08 -28.56 -1.17
N LEU A 46 19.62 -27.70 -2.06
CA LEU A 46 20.42 -26.57 -2.53
C LEU A 46 20.50 -25.49 -1.45
N PRO A 47 21.61 -24.75 -1.38
CA PRO A 47 21.79 -23.69 -0.41
C PRO A 47 20.74 -22.60 -0.63
N PHE A 48 20.27 -22.06 0.48
CA PHE A 48 19.28 -21.01 0.48
C PHE A 48 19.88 -19.72 -0.07
N GLN A 49 19.18 -19.06 -0.98
CA GLN A 49 19.61 -17.79 -1.59
C GLN A 49 19.05 -16.60 -0.81
N ASN A 50 19.70 -15.43 -0.95
CA ASN A 50 19.40 -14.21 -0.18
C ASN A 50 19.55 -14.41 1.33
N VAL A 51 20.68 -14.95 1.74
CA VAL A 51 21.04 -15.17 3.15
C VAL A 51 22.25 -14.36 3.55
N ASP A 52 22.34 -14.04 4.84
CA ASP A 52 23.51 -13.45 5.46
C ASP A 52 24.69 -14.45 5.53
N ALA A 53 25.82 -14.01 6.09
CA ALA A 53 27.00 -14.86 6.28
C ALA A 53 26.76 -16.08 7.18
N ASN A 54 25.67 -16.10 7.96
CA ASN A 54 25.27 -17.18 8.86
C ASN A 54 24.22 -18.11 8.24
N GLY A 55 23.78 -17.85 7.00
CA GLY A 55 22.74 -18.63 6.33
C GLY A 55 21.31 -18.27 6.75
N ILE A 56 21.11 -17.15 7.43
CA ILE A 56 19.78 -16.64 7.83
C ILE A 56 19.24 -15.80 6.67
N LEU A 57 17.95 -15.97 6.34
CA LEU A 57 17.30 -15.18 5.28
C LEU A 57 17.43 -13.69 5.58
N GLU A 58 17.94 -12.94 4.61
CA GLU A 58 17.93 -11.49 4.62
C GLU A 58 16.66 -11.00 3.91
N GLU A 59 15.62 -10.66 4.68
CA GLU A 59 14.40 -10.13 4.09
C GLU A 59 14.60 -8.76 3.45
N GLN A 60 13.87 -8.51 2.37
CA GLN A 60 13.85 -7.23 1.68
C GLN A 60 12.44 -6.65 1.72
N ALA A 61 12.36 -5.38 2.14
CA ALA A 61 11.12 -4.60 2.09
C ALA A 61 10.66 -4.32 0.65
N ASP A 62 11.59 -4.29 -0.31
CA ASP A 62 11.30 -4.25 -1.74
C ASP A 62 11.93 -5.45 -2.44
N ILE A 63 11.11 -6.26 -3.09
CA ILE A 63 11.56 -7.42 -3.86
C ILE A 63 12.51 -7.00 -4.99
N ALA A 64 12.42 -5.76 -5.49
CA ALA A 64 13.36 -5.22 -6.47
C ALA A 64 14.82 -5.13 -5.95
N ASN A 65 15.03 -5.11 -4.63
CA ASN A 65 16.35 -5.07 -4.01
C ASN A 65 16.93 -6.47 -3.73
N MET A 66 16.18 -7.54 -4.00
CA MET A 66 16.68 -8.90 -3.80
C MET A 66 17.73 -9.25 -4.84
N LYS A 67 18.86 -9.82 -4.39
CA LYS A 67 19.94 -10.27 -5.28
C LYS A 67 19.50 -11.39 -6.23
N TYR A 68 18.71 -12.34 -5.70
CA TYR A 68 18.15 -13.44 -6.48
C TYR A 68 16.63 -13.42 -6.45
N VAL A 69 16.02 -13.12 -7.60
CA VAL A 69 14.58 -13.07 -7.79
C VAL A 69 14.11 -14.32 -8.53
N HIS A 70 13.50 -15.26 -7.80
CA HIS A 70 12.83 -16.43 -8.33
C HIS A 70 11.61 -16.75 -7.46
N GLU A 71 10.72 -17.62 -7.92
CA GLU A 71 9.44 -17.91 -7.24
C GLU A 71 9.64 -18.27 -5.76
N ALA A 72 10.56 -19.19 -5.47
CA ALA A 72 10.85 -19.57 -4.08
C ALA A 72 11.39 -18.40 -3.25
N SER A 73 12.33 -17.57 -3.74
CA SER A 73 12.89 -16.49 -2.94
C SER A 73 11.85 -15.44 -2.59
N VAL A 74 10.97 -15.11 -3.54
CA VAL A 74 9.82 -14.22 -3.30
C VAL A 74 8.89 -14.81 -2.24
N LEU A 75 8.55 -16.09 -2.36
CA LEU A 75 7.68 -16.77 -1.39
C LEU A 75 8.27 -16.73 0.03
N TYR A 76 9.56 -17.07 0.17
CA TYR A 76 10.21 -17.07 1.48
C TYR A 76 10.35 -15.65 2.06
N ASN A 77 10.66 -14.65 1.24
CA ASN A 77 10.68 -13.25 1.69
C ASN A 77 9.31 -12.81 2.23
N LEU A 78 8.24 -13.05 1.46
CA LEU A 78 6.87 -12.73 1.89
C LEU A 78 6.48 -13.49 3.16
N ARG A 79 6.86 -14.77 3.27
CA ARG A 79 6.56 -15.62 4.43
C ARG A 79 7.26 -15.10 5.68
N GLU A 80 8.56 -14.80 5.63
CA GLU A 80 9.30 -14.34 6.81
C GLU A 80 8.86 -12.93 7.24
N ARG A 81 8.57 -12.04 6.29
CA ARG A 81 7.97 -10.74 6.59
C ARG A 81 6.60 -10.88 7.26
N HIS A 82 5.73 -11.75 6.73
CA HIS A 82 4.41 -12.02 7.31
C HIS A 82 4.50 -12.57 8.73
N LYS A 83 5.41 -13.52 9.00
CA LYS A 83 5.67 -14.04 10.36
C LYS A 83 6.14 -12.95 11.34
N LYS A 84 6.83 -11.92 10.85
CA LYS A 84 7.29 -10.77 11.64
C LYS A 84 6.20 -9.70 11.84
N GLY A 85 4.97 -9.94 11.39
CA GLY A 85 3.89 -8.96 11.46
C GLY A 85 4.04 -7.80 10.47
N LEU A 86 4.79 -8.01 9.38
CA LEU A 86 4.98 -7.04 8.30
C LEU A 86 4.16 -7.48 7.07
N PRO A 87 2.87 -7.12 6.99
CA PRO A 87 1.97 -7.64 5.95
C PRO A 87 2.22 -7.04 4.56
N TYR A 88 2.99 -5.96 4.47
CA TYR A 88 3.23 -5.23 3.22
C TYR A 88 4.65 -5.46 2.71
N THR A 89 4.80 -5.66 1.41
CA THR A 89 6.09 -5.76 0.72
C THR A 89 6.01 -5.03 -0.62
N ARG A 90 7.03 -4.25 -0.96
CA ARG A 90 7.11 -3.54 -2.25
C ARG A 90 7.58 -4.48 -3.35
N VAL A 91 7.11 -4.20 -4.56
CA VAL A 91 7.63 -4.69 -5.83
C VAL A 91 7.73 -3.46 -6.74
N GLY A 92 8.81 -2.69 -6.56
CA GLY A 92 8.90 -1.34 -7.11
C GLY A 92 7.72 -0.47 -6.63
N LYS A 93 6.84 -0.05 -7.55
CA LYS A 93 5.67 0.80 -7.22
C LYS A 93 4.43 0.02 -6.79
N ILE A 94 4.46 -1.31 -6.86
CA ILE A 94 3.35 -2.17 -6.50
C ILE A 94 3.52 -2.58 -5.04
N ILE A 95 2.41 -2.57 -4.28
CA ILE A 95 2.38 -3.10 -2.92
C ILE A 95 1.72 -4.48 -2.93
N VAL A 96 2.45 -5.49 -2.47
CA VAL A 96 1.92 -6.80 -2.13
C VAL A 96 1.44 -6.75 -0.68
N ALA A 97 0.17 -7.05 -0.47
CA ALA A 97 -0.45 -7.10 0.85
C ALA A 97 -0.84 -8.53 1.20
N MET A 98 -0.30 -9.04 2.31
CA MET A 98 -0.61 -10.35 2.86
C MET A 98 -1.64 -10.17 3.99
N ASN A 99 -2.82 -10.79 3.85
CA ASN A 99 -3.86 -10.71 4.88
C ASN A 99 -3.33 -11.31 6.21
N PRO A 100 -3.24 -10.52 7.29
CA PRO A 100 -2.68 -11.00 8.55
C PRO A 100 -3.67 -11.87 9.35
N TYR A 101 -4.98 -11.78 9.08
CA TYR A 101 -6.04 -12.40 9.89
C TYR A 101 -5.99 -12.04 11.39
N GLU A 102 -5.30 -10.96 11.72
CA GLU A 102 -5.16 -10.42 13.07
C GLU A 102 -5.27 -8.88 13.05
N TRP A 103 -5.59 -8.32 14.21
CA TRP A 103 -5.71 -6.89 14.39
C TRP A 103 -4.36 -6.28 14.73
N PHE A 104 -3.84 -5.44 13.84
CA PHE A 104 -2.73 -4.54 14.15
C PHE A 104 -3.28 -3.22 14.67
N LYS A 105 -3.01 -2.93 15.96
CA LYS A 105 -3.49 -1.69 16.61
C LYS A 105 -2.80 -0.45 16.05
N ASP A 106 -1.49 -0.54 15.81
CA ASP A 106 -0.71 0.63 15.45
C ASP A 106 -0.61 0.82 13.93
N LEU A 107 -0.63 -0.26 13.13
CA LEU A 107 -0.35 -0.21 11.69
C LEU A 107 -1.30 0.72 10.90
N TYR A 108 -2.55 0.85 11.36
CA TYR A 108 -3.57 1.67 10.71
C TYR A 108 -4.01 2.87 11.56
N SER A 109 -3.21 3.25 12.55
CA SER A 109 -3.51 4.39 13.43
C SER A 109 -3.47 5.71 12.65
N ASP A 110 -4.12 6.73 13.18
CA ASP A 110 -4.14 8.06 12.57
C ASP A 110 -2.74 8.68 12.57
N GLU A 111 -1.90 8.37 13.56
CA GLU A 111 -0.49 8.79 13.63
C GLU A 111 0.32 8.19 12.48
N TRP A 112 0.15 6.90 12.21
CA TRP A 112 0.83 6.23 11.11
C TRP A 112 0.38 6.76 9.76
N GLN A 113 -0.92 6.98 9.61
CA GLN A 113 -1.49 7.60 8.42
C GLN A 113 -0.89 9.00 8.18
N PHE A 114 -0.83 9.83 9.21
CA PHE A 114 -0.21 11.16 9.16
C PHE A 114 1.29 11.08 8.85
N PHE A 115 2.01 10.09 9.42
CA PHE A 115 3.43 9.88 9.13
C PHE A 115 3.68 9.68 7.63
N TYR A 116 2.92 8.81 6.97
CA TYR A 116 3.08 8.59 5.52
C TYR A 116 2.69 9.81 4.70
N ALA A 117 1.60 10.52 5.06
CA ALA A 117 1.21 11.75 4.38
C ALA A 117 2.30 12.83 4.51
N LYS A 118 2.79 13.09 5.72
CA LYS A 118 3.88 14.05 5.97
C LYS A 118 5.15 13.66 5.22
N LYS A 119 5.54 12.38 5.26
CA LYS A 119 6.80 11.89 4.66
C LYS A 119 6.77 11.90 3.14
N LEU A 120 5.64 11.56 2.52
CA LEU A 120 5.54 11.35 1.06
C LEU A 120 4.91 12.50 0.29
N ILE A 121 4.05 13.28 0.94
CA ILE A 121 3.29 14.36 0.30
C ILE A 121 3.86 15.71 0.72
N TRP A 122 4.05 15.94 2.03
CA TRP A 122 4.31 17.28 2.56
C TRP A 122 5.76 17.62 2.89
N LYS A 123 6.74 16.76 2.58
CA LYS A 123 8.17 17.01 2.88
C LYS A 123 8.83 18.02 1.92
N GLU A 124 9.93 18.63 2.40
CA GLU A 124 10.59 19.87 1.92
C GLU A 124 10.98 19.96 0.43
N ASP A 125 11.09 18.84 -0.30
CA ASP A 125 11.20 18.85 -1.77
C ASP A 125 10.29 17.75 -2.37
N PRO A 126 9.00 18.07 -2.58
CA PRO A 126 8.05 17.14 -3.17
C PRO A 126 8.40 16.79 -4.61
N ILE A 127 9.12 17.66 -5.34
CA ILE A 127 9.50 17.43 -6.73
C ILE A 127 10.62 16.40 -6.80
N GLN A 128 11.59 16.43 -5.88
CA GLN A 128 12.57 15.35 -5.75
C GLN A 128 11.93 14.04 -5.32
N ASN A 129 11.07 14.03 -4.30
CA ASN A 129 10.41 12.79 -3.86
C ASN A 129 9.48 12.22 -4.94
N PHE A 130 8.76 13.07 -5.66
CA PHE A 130 7.90 12.67 -6.79
C PHE A 130 8.73 12.20 -7.98
N ARG A 131 9.86 12.85 -8.31
CA ARG A 131 10.80 12.37 -9.33
C ARG A 131 11.42 11.03 -8.92
N ILE A 132 11.85 10.84 -7.68
CA ILE A 132 12.32 9.55 -7.15
C ILE A 132 11.22 8.49 -7.23
N CYS A 133 9.97 8.86 -6.98
CA CYS A 133 8.84 7.94 -7.10
C CYS A 133 8.45 7.64 -8.56
N LEU A 134 8.73 8.55 -9.50
CA LEU A 134 8.41 8.41 -10.92
C LEU A 134 9.53 7.77 -11.75
N THR A 135 10.75 8.26 -11.62
CA THR A 135 11.96 7.75 -12.26
C THR A 135 12.50 6.62 -11.41
N GLN A 136 12.66 5.44 -11.97
CA GLN A 136 13.21 4.23 -11.33
C GLN A 136 14.69 4.38 -10.91
N LEU A 137 15.18 5.61 -10.70
CA LEU A 137 16.55 5.92 -10.34
C LEU A 137 16.79 5.54 -8.88
N GLU A 138 17.06 4.25 -8.68
CA GLU A 138 18.22 3.71 -7.96
C GLU A 138 18.81 4.58 -6.85
N ASP A 139 18.02 4.92 -5.85
CA ASP A 139 18.56 5.16 -4.51
C ASP A 139 18.14 3.96 -3.64
N SER A 140 18.74 2.80 -3.96
CA SER A 140 18.56 1.50 -3.30
C SER A 140 18.81 1.53 -1.78
N ASN A 141 19.24 2.67 -1.22
CA ASN A 141 19.70 2.84 0.15
C ASN A 141 18.90 3.85 1.00
N ARG A 142 17.74 4.39 0.54
CA ARG A 142 17.10 5.53 1.25
C ARG A 142 15.60 5.44 1.58
N VAL A 143 14.94 4.31 1.37
CA VAL A 143 13.56 4.16 1.87
C VAL A 143 13.59 3.81 3.36
N SER A 144 13.74 4.83 4.20
CA SER A 144 13.80 4.73 5.68
C SER A 144 12.42 4.41 6.32
N TYR A 145 11.55 3.68 5.64
CA TYR A 145 10.24 3.32 6.19
C TYR A 145 9.72 2.01 5.59
N GLU A 146 8.97 1.27 6.42
CA GLU A 146 8.38 0.01 5.99
C GLU A 146 7.40 0.20 4.82
N PRO A 147 7.20 -0.81 3.97
CA PRO A 147 6.14 -0.83 2.99
C PRO A 147 4.77 -0.60 3.62
N HIS A 148 3.93 0.20 2.98
CA HIS A 148 2.54 0.35 3.39
C HIS A 148 1.61 0.72 2.24
N VAL A 149 0.33 0.35 2.36
CA VAL A 149 -0.69 0.75 1.38
C VAL A 149 -0.85 2.27 1.28
N TYR A 150 -0.47 3.00 2.33
CA TYR A 150 -0.50 4.46 2.35
C TYR A 150 0.40 5.08 1.29
N GLU A 151 1.49 4.42 0.90
CA GLU A 151 2.33 4.85 -0.23
C GLU A 151 1.54 4.94 -1.53
N THR A 152 0.69 3.93 -1.81
CA THR A 152 -0.09 3.89 -3.04
C THR A 152 -1.05 5.07 -3.11
N SER A 153 -1.76 5.36 -2.01
CA SER A 153 -2.62 6.54 -1.89
C SER A 153 -1.86 7.86 -1.91
N SER A 154 -0.69 7.96 -1.26
CA SER A 154 0.13 9.19 -1.30
C SER A 154 0.61 9.50 -2.71
N ASN A 155 1.06 8.48 -3.44
CA ASN A 155 1.50 8.63 -4.83
C ASN A 155 0.35 9.06 -5.73
N ALA A 156 -0.84 8.47 -5.56
CA ALA A 156 -2.05 8.91 -6.26
C ALA A 156 -2.43 10.35 -5.89
N TYR A 157 -2.35 10.73 -4.61
CA TYR A 157 -2.62 12.11 -4.21
C TYR A 157 -1.64 13.10 -4.87
N CYS A 158 -0.34 12.79 -4.88
CA CYS A 158 0.67 13.61 -5.54
C CYS A 158 0.45 13.71 -7.05
N GLY A 159 0.12 12.60 -7.73
CA GLY A 159 -0.20 12.61 -9.15
C GLY A 159 -1.39 13.52 -9.47
N LEU A 160 -2.42 13.49 -8.63
CA LEU A 160 -3.56 14.40 -8.73
C LEU A 160 -3.17 15.87 -8.48
N ALA A 161 -2.45 16.14 -7.38
CA ALA A 161 -2.12 17.51 -6.95
C ALA A 161 -1.10 18.21 -7.86
N LEU A 162 -0.07 17.48 -8.30
CA LEU A 162 1.07 18.04 -9.04
C LEU A 162 0.85 18.00 -10.55
N GLU A 163 0.40 16.85 -11.08
CA GLU A 163 0.19 16.67 -12.52
C GLU A 163 -1.20 17.10 -12.99
N GLN A 164 -2.15 17.31 -12.07
CA GLN A 164 -3.56 17.60 -12.41
C GLN A 164 -4.17 16.54 -13.34
N ARG A 165 -3.82 15.28 -13.10
CA ARG A 165 -4.35 14.12 -13.82
C ARG A 165 -5.14 13.22 -12.89
N ASP A 166 -6.24 12.68 -13.40
CA ASP A 166 -7.01 11.66 -12.71
C ASP A 166 -6.15 10.42 -12.43
N GLN A 167 -6.32 9.84 -11.24
CA GLN A 167 -5.56 8.69 -10.77
C GLN A 167 -6.48 7.51 -10.48
N SER A 168 -5.97 6.30 -10.71
CA SER A 168 -6.69 5.06 -10.43
C SER A 168 -5.83 4.13 -9.57
N ILE A 169 -6.44 3.57 -8.53
CA ILE A 169 -5.82 2.53 -7.71
C ILE A 169 -6.60 1.23 -7.93
N MET A 170 -5.90 0.18 -8.33
CA MET A 170 -6.48 -1.15 -8.53
C MET A 170 -6.06 -2.09 -7.40
N VAL A 171 -7.04 -2.69 -6.72
CA VAL A 171 -6.81 -3.71 -5.68
C VAL A 171 -7.28 -5.06 -6.20
N SER A 172 -6.33 -5.98 -6.40
CA SER A 172 -6.59 -7.32 -6.93
C SER A 172 -6.31 -8.41 -5.89
N GLY A 173 -6.86 -9.61 -6.12
CA GLY A 173 -6.68 -10.75 -5.23
C GLY A 173 -7.89 -11.69 -5.16
N MET A 174 -7.69 -12.91 -4.67
CA MET A 174 -8.75 -13.90 -4.50
C MET A 174 -9.79 -13.49 -3.43
N SER A 175 -10.93 -14.18 -3.37
CA SER A 175 -11.89 -14.00 -2.26
C SER A 175 -11.20 -14.29 -0.92
N GLY A 176 -11.37 -13.40 0.06
CA GLY A 176 -10.71 -13.49 1.37
C GLY A 176 -9.33 -12.83 1.47
N ALA A 177 -8.75 -12.36 0.35
CA ALA A 177 -7.42 -11.74 0.35
C ALA A 177 -7.32 -10.35 1.01
N GLY A 178 -8.43 -9.75 1.47
CA GLY A 178 -8.42 -8.43 2.13
C GLY A 178 -8.62 -7.21 1.20
N LYS A 179 -9.10 -7.42 -0.03
CA LYS A 179 -9.34 -6.32 -1.00
C LYS A 179 -10.24 -5.21 -0.45
N THR A 180 -11.39 -5.58 0.12
CA THR A 180 -12.39 -4.63 0.62
C THR A 180 -11.83 -3.77 1.74
N GLU A 181 -11.10 -4.38 2.69
CA GLU A 181 -10.44 -3.66 3.78
C GLU A 181 -9.33 -2.74 3.27
N THR A 182 -8.51 -3.22 2.31
CA THR A 182 -7.48 -2.40 1.66
C THR A 182 -8.09 -1.16 1.00
N VAL A 183 -9.22 -1.29 0.30
CA VAL A 183 -9.93 -0.16 -0.31
C VAL A 183 -10.45 0.82 0.75
N LYS A 184 -10.98 0.35 1.88
CA LYS A 184 -11.41 1.22 2.99
C LYS A 184 -10.25 2.01 3.58
N ILE A 185 -9.11 1.36 3.81
CA ILE A 185 -7.90 1.99 4.36
C ILE A 185 -7.39 3.09 3.40
N ILE A 186 -7.28 2.79 2.11
CA ILE A 186 -6.87 3.75 1.07
C ILE A 186 -7.85 4.93 0.99
N MET A 187 -9.16 4.64 1.04
CA MET A 187 -10.20 5.66 0.97
C MET A 187 -10.18 6.58 2.18
N LYS A 188 -10.04 6.03 3.40
CA LYS A 188 -9.85 6.81 4.63
C LYS A 188 -8.62 7.70 4.52
N HIS A 189 -7.52 7.15 4.00
CA HIS A 189 -6.30 7.92 3.79
C HIS A 189 -6.50 9.10 2.85
N LEU A 190 -6.95 8.86 1.61
CA LEU A 190 -7.19 9.91 0.63
C LEU A 190 -8.17 10.99 1.11
N ALA A 191 -9.18 10.60 1.88
CA ALA A 191 -10.20 11.53 2.37
C ALA A 191 -9.68 12.48 3.47
N THR A 192 -8.67 12.08 4.25
CA THR A 192 -8.14 12.90 5.35
C THR A 192 -6.72 13.42 5.11
N VAL A 193 -6.03 13.08 4.02
CA VAL A 193 -4.70 13.63 3.70
C VAL A 193 -4.63 15.16 3.84
N GLN A 194 -5.66 15.90 3.44
CA GLN A 194 -5.69 17.36 3.58
C GLN A 194 -5.53 17.85 5.04
N THR A 195 -5.99 17.09 6.04
CA THR A 195 -5.89 17.48 7.46
C THR A 195 -4.46 17.35 7.99
N SER A 196 -3.62 16.61 7.25
CA SER A 196 -2.20 16.44 7.56
C SER A 196 -1.30 17.55 7.01
N HIS A 197 -1.87 18.52 6.29
CA HIS A 197 -1.11 19.64 5.73
C HIS A 197 -0.50 20.52 6.85
N PRO A 198 0.73 21.05 6.68
CA PRO A 198 1.39 21.89 7.69
C PRO A 198 0.60 23.14 8.09
N SER A 199 -0.14 23.75 7.16
CA SER A 199 -1.00 24.92 7.45
C SER A 199 -2.27 24.58 8.25
N PHE A 200 -2.57 23.29 8.46
CA PHE A 200 -3.73 22.85 9.23
C PHE A 200 -3.37 22.79 10.72
N SER A 201 -3.87 23.75 11.53
CA SER A 201 -3.48 23.91 12.94
C SER A 201 -3.84 22.71 13.83
N HIS A 202 -3.04 22.48 14.88
CA HIS A 202 -3.26 21.39 15.86
C HIS A 202 -4.63 21.45 16.56
N GLU A 203 -5.12 22.64 16.91
CA GLU A 203 -6.46 22.82 17.48
C GLU A 203 -7.57 22.38 16.51
N LYS A 204 -7.42 22.66 15.21
CA LYS A 204 -8.35 22.18 14.19
C LYS A 204 -8.29 20.66 14.05
N ARG A 205 -7.12 20.03 14.25
CA ARG A 205 -6.96 18.55 14.20
C ARG A 205 -7.70 17.85 15.33
N GLU A 206 -7.53 18.29 16.57
CA GLU A 206 -8.21 17.66 17.73
C GLU A 206 -9.73 17.79 17.68
N MET A 207 -10.23 18.95 17.24
CA MET A 207 -11.67 19.14 17.02
C MET A 207 -12.20 18.23 15.90
N THR A 208 -11.43 18.06 14.82
CA THR A 208 -11.82 17.23 13.68
C THR A 208 -11.96 15.76 14.07
N ASN A 209 -10.97 15.18 14.74
CA ASN A 209 -11.00 13.78 15.15
C ASN A 209 -12.15 13.49 16.14
N LYS A 210 -12.36 14.38 17.13
CA LYS A 210 -13.51 14.29 18.05
C LYS A 210 -14.86 14.40 17.32
N SER A 211 -14.99 15.26 16.31
CA SER A 211 -16.23 15.42 15.53
C SER A 211 -16.48 14.32 14.50
N MET A 212 -15.46 13.53 14.17
CA MET A 212 -15.59 12.37 13.29
C MET A 212 -16.08 11.13 14.06
N GLU A 213 -15.83 11.08 15.38
CA GLU A 213 -16.31 10.05 16.31
C GLU A 213 -17.58 10.45 17.10
N SER A 214 -17.86 11.74 17.26
CA SER A 214 -19.05 12.27 17.94
C SER A 214 -19.80 13.25 17.04
N GLU A 215 -21.12 13.12 16.93
CA GLU A 215 -22.02 13.94 16.07
C GLU A 215 -22.10 15.44 16.46
N ILE A 216 -21.13 15.99 17.20
CA ILE A 216 -21.20 17.34 17.77
C ILE A 216 -20.53 18.37 16.86
N VAL A 217 -21.34 19.34 16.48
CA VAL A 217 -21.12 20.40 15.48
C VAL A 217 -20.30 21.56 16.06
N SER A 218 -19.15 21.89 15.45
CA SER A 218 -18.39 23.13 15.72
C SER A 218 -18.80 24.27 14.76
N LYS A 219 -18.42 25.53 15.03
CA LYS A 219 -19.02 26.76 14.46
C LYS A 219 -18.54 27.27 13.07
N ASN A 220 -17.91 26.47 12.20
CA ASN A 220 -17.53 26.90 10.83
C ASN A 220 -18.25 26.08 9.74
N ASN A 221 -19.04 26.71 8.86
CA ASN A 221 -19.95 25.99 7.95
C ASN A 221 -19.25 25.11 6.88
N GLU A 222 -18.13 25.55 6.30
CA GLU A 222 -17.49 24.84 5.18
C GLU A 222 -16.65 23.62 5.61
N ASP A 223 -15.83 23.77 6.66
CA ASP A 223 -15.02 22.66 7.18
C ASP A 223 -15.91 21.53 7.72
N ASN A 224 -17.02 21.86 8.39
CA ASN A 224 -18.03 20.88 8.77
C ASN A 224 -18.66 20.17 7.57
N ALA A 225 -18.97 20.89 6.49
CA ALA A 225 -19.54 20.28 5.30
C ALA A 225 -18.58 19.26 4.69
N ARG A 226 -17.27 19.58 4.67
CA ARG A 226 -16.21 18.66 4.21
C ARG A 226 -16.09 17.41 5.08
N LEU A 227 -16.08 17.57 6.41
CA LEU A 227 -16.04 16.44 7.33
C LEU A 227 -17.28 15.56 7.22
N LYS A 228 -18.45 16.17 7.00
CA LYS A 228 -19.69 15.44 6.70
C LYS A 228 -19.59 14.67 5.38
N ILE A 229 -18.96 15.21 4.35
CA ILE A 229 -18.72 14.48 3.09
C ILE A 229 -17.80 13.28 3.35
N VAL A 230 -16.64 13.49 3.98
CA VAL A 230 -15.70 12.42 4.32
C VAL A 230 -16.39 11.31 5.10
N SER A 231 -17.12 11.66 6.15
CA SER A 231 -17.88 10.72 6.98
C SER A 231 -18.91 9.94 6.15
N LYS A 232 -19.74 10.62 5.33
CA LYS A 232 -20.73 9.96 4.46
C LYS A 232 -20.11 9.00 3.45
N VAL A 233 -18.95 9.36 2.87
CA VAL A 233 -18.22 8.49 1.94
C VAL A 233 -17.79 7.21 2.65
N LEU A 234 -17.23 7.32 3.87
CA LEU A 234 -16.78 6.16 4.64
C LEU A 234 -17.96 5.30 5.14
N GLN A 235 -19.03 5.93 5.63
CA GLN A 235 -20.25 5.28 6.13
C GLN A 235 -21.10 4.63 5.03
N SER A 236 -20.83 4.90 3.75
CA SER A 236 -21.49 4.19 2.65
C SER A 236 -21.09 2.70 2.59
N ASN A 237 -19.89 2.34 3.07
CA ASN A 237 -19.39 0.96 2.99
C ASN A 237 -20.29 -0.05 3.73
N PRO A 238 -20.66 0.14 5.01
CA PRO A 238 -21.60 -0.74 5.71
C PRO A 238 -22.90 -1.03 4.94
N ILE A 239 -23.45 -0.04 4.23
CA ILE A 239 -24.66 -0.22 3.42
C ILE A 239 -24.39 -1.17 2.25
N PHE A 240 -23.30 -0.94 1.52
CA PHE A 240 -22.92 -1.84 0.43
C PHE A 240 -22.61 -3.26 0.92
N GLU A 241 -22.05 -3.40 2.12
CA GLU A 241 -21.79 -4.71 2.71
C GLU A 241 -23.08 -5.42 3.12
N ALA A 242 -24.04 -4.70 3.71
CA ALA A 242 -25.33 -5.27 4.08
C ALA A 242 -26.06 -5.86 2.87
N PHE A 243 -26.13 -5.10 1.77
CA PHE A 243 -26.90 -5.48 0.58
C PHE A 243 -26.12 -6.30 -0.46
N GLY A 244 -24.78 -6.27 -0.43
CA GLY A 244 -23.94 -6.82 -1.48
C GLY A 244 -22.90 -7.85 -1.00
N ASN A 245 -22.70 -8.00 0.31
CA ASN A 245 -21.83 -9.04 0.85
C ASN A 245 -22.65 -10.20 1.43
N ALA A 246 -22.02 -11.37 1.45
CA ALA A 246 -22.56 -12.58 2.03
C ALA A 246 -21.45 -13.47 2.57
N LYS A 247 -21.81 -14.37 3.48
CA LYS A 247 -20.91 -15.44 3.93
C LYS A 247 -20.73 -16.49 2.84
N THR A 248 -19.46 -16.79 2.55
CA THR A 248 -19.01 -17.88 1.66
C THR A 248 -18.10 -18.83 2.44
N GLU A 249 -17.70 -19.95 1.86
CA GLU A 249 -16.76 -20.89 2.51
C GLU A 249 -15.39 -20.27 2.81
N ARG A 250 -14.94 -19.30 2.01
CA ARG A 250 -13.60 -18.69 2.13
C ARG A 250 -13.59 -17.37 2.90
N ASN A 251 -14.73 -16.70 3.01
CA ASN A 251 -14.83 -15.37 3.59
C ASN A 251 -16.26 -15.13 4.09
N ASP A 252 -16.40 -14.84 5.38
CA ASP A 252 -17.68 -14.54 6.03
C ASP A 252 -18.29 -13.21 5.55
N ASN A 253 -17.48 -12.31 4.98
CA ASN A 253 -17.91 -11.04 4.43
C ASN A 253 -17.46 -10.90 2.96
N SER A 254 -17.81 -11.87 2.12
CA SER A 254 -17.42 -11.90 0.70
C SER A 254 -18.26 -10.92 -0.10
N SER A 255 -17.61 -9.95 -0.76
CA SER A 255 -18.27 -9.07 -1.74
C SER A 255 -18.71 -9.85 -2.97
N ARG A 256 -20.00 -9.79 -3.28
CA ARG A 256 -20.63 -10.52 -4.40
C ARG A 256 -21.00 -9.59 -5.57
N PHE A 257 -20.24 -8.50 -5.70
CA PHE A 257 -20.35 -7.50 -6.75
C PHE A 257 -18.98 -6.82 -6.95
N GLY A 258 -18.73 -6.30 -8.14
CA GLY A 258 -17.62 -5.39 -8.43
C GLY A 258 -18.00 -3.95 -8.11
N ARG A 259 -17.04 -3.15 -7.66
CA ARG A 259 -17.27 -1.74 -7.28
C ARG A 259 -16.15 -0.85 -7.78
N LEU A 260 -16.52 0.22 -8.48
CA LEU A 260 -15.65 1.36 -8.76
C LEU A 260 -16.11 2.55 -7.91
N THR A 261 -15.23 3.04 -7.04
CA THR A 261 -15.47 4.25 -6.25
C THR A 261 -14.65 5.38 -6.85
N LYS A 262 -15.33 6.44 -7.30
CA LYS A 262 -14.69 7.68 -7.76
C LYS A 262 -14.75 8.70 -6.64
N LEU A 263 -13.60 9.22 -6.25
CA LEU A 263 -13.49 10.34 -5.31
C LEU A 263 -13.20 11.61 -6.11
N HIS A 264 -13.99 12.65 -5.90
CA HIS A 264 -13.84 13.92 -6.61
C HIS A 264 -13.17 14.92 -5.68
N PHE A 265 -12.08 15.53 -6.15
CA PHE A 265 -11.32 16.51 -5.40
C PHE A 265 -11.33 17.87 -6.10
N ALA A 266 -11.47 18.93 -5.32
CA ALA A 266 -11.11 20.28 -5.75
C ALA A 266 -9.64 20.52 -5.43
N ILE A 267 -8.88 20.96 -6.42
CA ILE A 267 -7.45 21.26 -6.28
C ILE A 267 -7.32 22.77 -6.03
N GLU A 268 -6.61 23.16 -4.96
CA GLU A 268 -6.28 24.55 -4.73
C GLU A 268 -5.42 25.11 -5.87
N LYS A 269 -5.73 26.34 -6.31
CA LYS A 269 -4.91 27.02 -7.33
C LYS A 269 -3.47 27.13 -6.85
N LYS A 270 -2.49 26.81 -7.71
CA LYS A 270 -1.04 26.84 -7.39
C LYS A 270 -0.59 28.19 -6.80
N GLU A 271 -1.23 29.29 -7.22
CA GLU A 271 -1.00 30.63 -6.67
C GLU A 271 -1.29 30.69 -5.17
N ASN A 272 -2.36 30.05 -4.68
CA ASN A 272 -2.71 30.03 -3.25
C ASN A 272 -1.82 29.11 -2.42
N ALA A 273 -1.36 28.00 -3.00
CA ALA A 273 -0.36 27.12 -2.38
C ALA A 273 0.98 27.86 -2.19
N THR A 274 1.32 28.74 -3.13
CA THR A 274 2.52 29.60 -3.07
C THR A 274 2.29 30.84 -2.18
N LEU A 275 1.10 31.45 -2.18
CA LEU A 275 0.75 32.57 -1.31
C LEU A 275 0.65 32.19 0.17
N GLY A 276 0.30 30.95 0.51
CA GLY A 276 0.44 30.42 1.87
C GLY A 276 1.90 30.40 2.34
N ALA A 277 2.85 30.24 1.41
CA ALA A 277 4.28 30.34 1.66
C ALA A 277 4.82 31.80 1.59
N ILE A 278 4.15 32.70 0.86
CA ILE A 278 4.61 34.08 0.63
C ILE A 278 3.96 35.12 1.59
N LYS A 279 2.76 34.89 2.15
CA LYS A 279 2.02 35.88 2.96
C LYS A 279 2.63 36.29 4.31
N ASN A 280 3.83 35.83 4.67
CA ASN A 280 4.62 36.38 5.77
C ASN A 280 5.79 37.19 5.19
N GLU A 281 5.51 38.35 4.60
CA GLU A 281 6.49 39.28 3.99
C GLU A 281 7.51 39.91 4.97
N LEU A 282 7.78 39.29 6.12
CA LEU A 282 8.79 39.76 7.09
C LEU A 282 9.74 38.68 7.61
N GLY A 283 9.70 37.46 7.08
CA GLY A 283 10.69 36.45 7.43
C GLY A 283 10.27 35.05 7.04
N ILE A 284 11.23 34.32 6.46
CA ILE A 284 11.12 32.89 6.18
C ILE A 284 10.90 32.18 7.52
N ILE A 285 9.69 31.68 7.75
CA ILE A 285 9.40 30.82 8.90
C ILE A 285 8.78 29.55 8.34
N GLY A 286 9.42 28.44 8.65
CA GLY A 286 8.82 27.15 8.44
C GLY A 286 7.64 26.89 9.37
N ASP A 287 7.31 25.62 9.60
CA ASP A 287 6.43 25.19 10.71
C ASP A 287 6.89 25.82 12.05
N ASN A 288 6.18 25.63 13.17
CA ASN A 288 6.65 26.04 14.50
C ASN A 288 8.05 25.49 14.84
N ASP A 289 8.51 24.49 14.09
CA ASP A 289 9.84 23.86 14.11
C ASP A 289 10.84 24.39 13.04
N GLY A 290 10.50 25.39 12.24
CA GLY A 290 11.38 26.00 11.23
C GLY A 290 11.47 25.30 9.85
N ASN A 291 10.60 24.31 9.56
CA ASN A 291 10.59 23.57 8.28
C ASN A 291 9.82 24.27 7.14
N LYS A 292 10.44 24.42 5.95
CA LYS A 292 9.82 25.09 4.77
C LYS A 292 8.41 24.53 4.43
N ILE A 293 7.48 25.43 4.08
CA ILE A 293 6.09 25.10 3.71
C ILE A 293 6.08 24.27 2.41
N SER A 294 5.33 23.16 2.41
CA SER A 294 5.16 22.25 1.26
C SER A 294 4.67 22.97 0.00
N THR A 295 5.24 22.61 -1.16
CA THR A 295 4.83 23.15 -2.48
C THR A 295 3.72 22.35 -3.16
N VAL A 296 3.29 21.22 -2.57
CA VAL A 296 2.19 20.40 -3.11
C VAL A 296 0.84 21.11 -2.88
N PRO A 297 0.03 21.35 -3.92
CA PRO A 297 -1.31 21.89 -3.75
C PRO A 297 -2.20 20.98 -2.91
N VAL A 298 -3.05 21.58 -2.07
CA VAL A 298 -4.04 20.81 -1.31
C VAL A 298 -5.18 20.41 -2.24
N CYS A 299 -5.46 19.11 -2.28
CA CYS A 299 -6.66 18.52 -2.87
C CYS A 299 -7.69 18.25 -1.77
N SER A 300 -8.84 18.92 -1.86
CA SER A 300 -9.96 18.74 -0.93
C SER A 300 -11.05 17.87 -1.51
N LEU A 301 -11.50 16.87 -0.75
CA LEU A 301 -12.61 16.00 -1.17
C LEU A 301 -13.91 16.80 -1.24
N VAL A 302 -14.52 16.84 -2.43
CA VAL A 302 -15.80 17.56 -2.68
C VAL A 302 -16.97 16.61 -2.95
N GLY A 303 -16.71 15.34 -3.22
CA GLY A 303 -17.77 14.35 -3.39
C GLY A 303 -17.25 12.97 -3.79
N SER A 304 -18.19 12.05 -3.99
CA SER A 304 -17.89 10.70 -4.49
C SER A 304 -19.03 10.17 -5.35
N SER A 305 -18.71 9.29 -6.29
CA SER A 305 -19.69 8.48 -7.02
C SER A 305 -19.28 7.00 -7.02
N PHE A 306 -20.26 6.12 -7.23
CA PHE A 306 -20.06 4.67 -7.19
C PHE A 306 -20.67 4.05 -8.44
N GLU A 307 -19.92 3.13 -9.05
CA GLU A 307 -20.44 2.24 -10.09
C GLU A 307 -20.35 0.80 -9.60
N ILE A 308 -21.46 0.07 -9.76
CA ILE A 308 -21.63 -1.29 -9.27
C ILE A 308 -21.72 -2.22 -10.48
N PHE A 309 -20.98 -3.31 -10.43
CA PHE A 309 -20.88 -4.29 -11.50
C PHE A 309 -21.30 -5.66 -10.98
N LEU A 310 -22.09 -6.39 -11.78
CA LEU A 310 -22.30 -7.83 -11.64
C LEU A 310 -22.64 -8.31 -10.22
N LEU A 311 -23.69 -7.74 -9.62
CA LEU A 311 -24.25 -8.29 -8.37
C LEU A 311 -24.73 -9.73 -8.61
N GLU A 312 -24.33 -10.66 -7.74
CA GLU A 312 -24.74 -12.08 -7.77
C GLU A 312 -26.22 -12.24 -7.35
N LYS A 313 -27.15 -11.80 -8.20
CA LYS A 313 -28.59 -11.81 -7.93
C LYS A 313 -29.13 -13.22 -7.62
N ALA A 314 -28.51 -14.27 -8.17
CA ALA A 314 -28.91 -15.66 -7.90
C ALA A 314 -28.84 -16.03 -6.40
N ARG A 315 -27.97 -15.36 -5.62
CA ARG A 315 -27.83 -15.59 -4.18
C ARG A 315 -29.08 -15.27 -3.37
N VAL A 316 -29.96 -14.41 -3.90
CA VAL A 316 -31.23 -14.06 -3.25
C VAL A 316 -32.14 -15.28 -3.11
N VAL A 317 -32.15 -16.17 -4.11
CA VAL A 317 -33.08 -17.32 -4.16
C VAL A 317 -32.44 -18.64 -3.76
N SER A 318 -31.11 -18.75 -3.91
CA SER A 318 -30.39 -20.00 -3.64
C SER A 318 -28.93 -19.75 -3.29
N HIS A 319 -28.38 -20.54 -2.38
CA HIS A 319 -26.95 -20.56 -2.05
C HIS A 319 -26.52 -21.96 -1.60
N SER A 320 -25.22 -22.23 -1.63
CA SER A 320 -24.66 -23.50 -1.16
C SER A 320 -24.93 -23.74 0.33
N LYS A 321 -24.89 -25.00 0.76
CA LYS A 321 -25.27 -25.45 2.11
C LYS A 321 -24.56 -24.73 3.26
N ASN A 322 -23.28 -24.36 3.09
CA ASN A 322 -22.45 -23.69 4.11
C ASN A 322 -22.32 -22.17 3.90
N GLU A 323 -23.05 -21.62 2.94
CA GLU A 323 -23.06 -20.20 2.64
C GLU A 323 -24.33 -19.54 3.16
N ARG A 324 -24.38 -18.22 3.13
CA ARG A 324 -25.58 -17.43 3.46
C ARG A 324 -26.00 -16.59 2.27
N THR A 325 -27.25 -16.10 2.32
CA THR A 325 -27.68 -14.99 1.47
C THR A 325 -27.06 -13.66 1.94
N PHE A 326 -27.46 -12.54 1.33
CA PHE A 326 -26.97 -11.20 1.69
C PHE A 326 -27.24 -10.87 3.16
N HIS A 327 -26.28 -10.19 3.80
CA HIS A 327 -26.32 -9.90 5.25
C HIS A 327 -27.59 -9.19 5.69
N ILE A 328 -28.13 -8.30 4.85
CA ILE A 328 -29.34 -7.53 5.15
C ILE A 328 -30.53 -8.41 5.55
N PHE A 329 -30.68 -9.61 4.98
CA PHE A 329 -31.78 -10.52 5.34
C PHE A 329 -31.68 -11.09 6.75
N TYR A 330 -30.50 -11.05 7.36
CA TYR A 330 -30.27 -11.50 8.74
C TYR A 330 -30.20 -10.32 9.73
N GLN A 331 -30.05 -9.09 9.22
CA GLN A 331 -29.98 -7.87 10.02
C GLN A 331 -31.37 -7.25 10.23
N LEU A 332 -32.29 -7.47 9.30
CA LEU A 332 -33.71 -7.11 9.40
C LEU A 332 -34.45 -8.00 10.39
#